data_AF-A0A975Z8P6-F1
#
_entry.id   AF-A0A975Z8P6-F1
#
_cell.length_a   1.000
_cell.length_b   1.000
_cell.length_c   1.000
_cell.angle_alpha   90.00
_cell.angle_beta   90.00
_cell.angle_gamma   90.00
#
_symmetry.space_group_name_H-M   'P 1'
#
loop_
_entity.id
_entity.type
_entity.pdbx_description
1 polymer ?
#
loop_
_entity_poly.entity_id
_entity_poly.type
_entity_poly.pdbx_seq_one_letter_code
_entity_poly.pdbx_strand_id
1 'polypeptide(L)'
;MSVNRAQLVELYLAYVGRPPDVPGLNFYLNGDWPFGDVVHWFYASPESTTLYHNSAGADQINAIYQNLFNRDAEAGGMAFWLDALATGRVTSEYVALAILQSAQNSDITAVQNKLALTTAFLEQLDTNREIAGFAGDHSAALARAFVETVDASPESLAAAMAILLAQVDLATGLPPAPPPPPPPAPAP
;
A
#
# COMPACT_ATOMS: atom_id res chain seq x y z
N MET A 1 -1.57 -0.41 22.30
CA MET A 1 -1.03 -1.54 21.52
C MET A 1 -0.14 -0.95 20.44
N SER A 2 1.09 -1.44 20.33
CA SER A 2 2.04 -1.04 19.28
C SER A 2 1.58 -1.57 17.92
N VAL A 3 1.99 -0.90 16.85
CA VAL A 3 1.65 -1.29 15.48
C VAL A 3 2.46 -2.52 15.06
N ASN A 4 1.81 -3.51 14.42
CA ASN A 4 2.50 -4.66 13.85
C ASN A 4 2.72 -4.51 12.33
N ARG A 5 3.51 -5.42 11.73
CA ARG A 5 3.88 -5.34 10.31
C ARG A 5 2.67 -5.38 9.37
N ALA A 6 1.70 -6.25 9.64
CA ALA A 6 0.51 -6.38 8.81
C ALA A 6 -0.34 -5.09 8.84
N GLN A 7 -0.61 -4.59 10.05
CA GLN A 7 -1.31 -3.32 10.26
C GLN A 7 -0.59 -2.17 9.56
N LEU A 8 0.74 -2.11 9.66
CA LEU A 8 1.50 -1.06 9.01
C LEU A 8 1.37 -1.12 7.48
N VAL A 9 1.48 -2.30 6.88
CA VAL A 9 1.28 -2.47 5.43
C VAL A 9 -0.13 -2.06 5.00
N GLU A 10 -1.16 -2.39 5.78
CA GLU A 10 -2.53 -1.93 5.54
C GLU A 10 -2.64 -0.40 5.60
N LEU A 11 -1.97 0.26 6.55
CA LEU A 11 -1.93 1.73 6.61
C LEU A 11 -1.25 2.33 5.39
N TYR A 12 -0.13 1.76 4.95
CA TYR A 12 0.54 2.20 3.72
C TYR A 12 -0.37 2.05 2.49
N LEU A 13 -1.07 0.93 2.38
CA LEU A 13 -2.02 0.72 1.28
C LEU A 13 -3.20 1.70 1.35
N ALA A 14 -3.78 1.89 2.55
CA ALA A 14 -4.95 2.74 2.76
C ALA A 14 -4.67 4.23 2.56
N TYR A 15 -3.59 4.76 3.14
CA TYR A 15 -3.34 6.19 3.18
C TYR A 15 -2.47 6.69 2.04
N VAL A 16 -1.56 5.86 1.54
CA VAL A 16 -0.55 6.30 0.56
C VAL A 16 -0.45 5.39 -0.67
N GLY A 17 -1.23 4.31 -0.76
CA GLY A 17 -1.39 3.50 -1.97
C GLY A 17 -0.14 2.75 -2.43
N ARG A 18 0.91 2.65 -1.60
CA ARG A 18 2.22 2.13 -2.01
C ARG A 18 2.80 1.14 -1.01
N PRO A 19 3.79 0.32 -1.42
CA PRO A 19 4.61 -0.45 -0.51
C PRO A 19 5.35 0.45 0.51
N PRO A 20 5.53 -0.02 1.75
CA PRO A 20 6.36 0.68 2.73
C PRO A 20 7.82 0.70 2.28
N ASP A 21 8.53 1.79 2.57
CA ASP A 21 9.99 1.79 2.50
C ASP A 21 10.57 1.08 3.74
N VAL A 22 11.70 0.37 3.55
CA VAL A 22 12.32 -0.43 4.62
C VAL A 22 12.73 0.43 5.83
N PRO A 23 13.31 1.64 5.66
CA PRO A 23 13.60 2.53 6.78
C PRO A 23 12.35 2.95 7.56
N GLY A 24 11.26 3.35 6.89
CA GLY A 24 10.00 3.71 7.51
C GLY A 24 9.35 2.54 8.23
N LEU A 25 9.38 1.34 7.63
CA LEU A 25 8.89 0.12 8.26
C LEU A 25 9.64 -0.16 9.57
N ASN A 26 10.97 -0.07 9.58
CA ASN A 26 11.77 -0.24 10.78
C ASN A 26 11.52 0.85 11.82
N PHE A 27 11.29 2.10 11.41
CA PHE A 27 10.99 3.21 12.31
C PHE A 27 9.70 2.96 13.11
N TYR A 28 8.63 2.53 12.44
CA TYR A 28 7.35 2.29 13.10
C TYR A 28 7.34 1.00 13.92
N LEU A 29 7.99 -0.08 13.45
CA LEU A 29 8.01 -1.36 14.16
C LEU A 29 8.93 -1.38 15.38
N ASN A 30 10.02 -0.62 15.36
CA ASN A 30 10.92 -0.51 16.51
C ASN A 30 10.45 0.55 17.51
N GLY A 31 9.46 1.37 17.14
CA GLY A 31 8.86 2.35 18.02
C GLY A 31 7.72 1.77 18.84
N ASP A 32 7.57 2.23 20.08
CA ASP A 32 6.42 1.92 20.94
C ASP A 32 5.31 2.96 20.76
N TRP A 33 4.91 3.18 19.50
CA TRP A 33 3.92 4.19 19.15
C TRP A 33 2.49 3.64 19.32
N PRO A 34 1.57 4.43 19.89
CA PRO A 34 0.15 4.10 19.87
C PRO A 34 -0.36 4.00 18.42
N PHE A 35 -1.16 2.96 18.13
CA PHE A 35 -1.73 2.76 16.80
C PHE A 35 -2.42 4.01 16.24
N GLY A 36 -3.19 4.73 17.08
CA GLY A 36 -3.90 5.93 16.65
C GLY A 36 -2.98 7.08 16.24
N ASP A 37 -1.82 7.23 16.90
CA ASP A 37 -0.85 8.26 16.52
C ASP A 37 -0.22 7.95 15.16
N VAL A 38 0.04 6.68 14.89
CA VAL A 38 0.55 6.23 13.58
C VAL A 38 -0.49 6.52 12.49
N VAL A 39 -1.76 6.15 12.71
CA VAL A 39 -2.86 6.48 11.78
C VAL A 39 -2.92 7.98 11.51
N HIS A 40 -2.88 8.79 12.56
CA HIS A 40 -2.89 10.25 12.45
C HIS A 40 -1.74 10.77 11.58
N TRP A 41 -0.53 10.25 11.75
CA TRP A 41 0.62 10.65 10.94
C TRP A 41 0.49 10.25 9.47
N PHE A 42 -0.06 9.08 9.17
CA PHE A 42 -0.35 8.67 7.79
C PHE A 42 -1.42 9.57 7.16
N TYR A 43 -2.51 9.82 7.87
CA TYR A 43 -3.58 10.70 7.42
C TYR A 43 -3.08 12.13 7.15
N ALA A 44 -2.26 12.68 8.06
CA ALA A 44 -1.68 14.02 7.94
C ALA A 44 -0.49 14.09 6.98
N SER A 45 -0.07 12.98 6.37
CA SER A 45 1.06 12.96 5.45
C SER A 45 0.75 13.78 4.17
N PRO A 46 1.78 14.38 3.54
CA PRO A 46 1.62 15.06 2.26
C PRO A 46 1.08 14.13 1.16
N GLU A 47 1.46 12.85 1.19
CA GLU A 47 0.99 11.83 0.25
C GLU A 47 -0.52 11.59 0.40
N SER A 48 -1.02 11.33 1.62
CA SER A 48 -2.46 11.16 1.90
C SER A 48 -3.26 12.42 1.58
N THR A 49 -2.70 13.59 1.91
CA THR A 49 -3.34 14.88 1.61
C THR A 49 -3.52 15.07 0.11
N THR A 50 -2.52 14.70 -0.69
CA THR A 50 -2.58 14.80 -2.16
C THR A 50 -3.61 13.84 -2.74
N LEU A 51 -3.71 12.62 -2.20
CA LEU A 51 -4.64 11.59 -2.67
C LEU A 51 -6.09 11.89 -2.30
N TYR A 52 -6.35 12.34 -1.07
CA TYR A 52 -7.70 12.36 -0.52
C TYR A 52 -8.21 13.73 -0.10
N HIS A 53 -7.34 14.66 0.31
CA HIS A 53 -7.80 15.92 0.94
C HIS A 53 -8.08 17.03 -0.07
N ASN A 54 -7.70 16.85 -1.34
CA ASN A 54 -8.17 17.69 -2.44
C ASN A 54 -9.66 17.45 -2.78
N SER A 55 -10.24 16.39 -2.21
CA SER A 55 -11.62 15.95 -2.39
C SER A 55 -12.33 15.91 -1.04
N ALA A 56 -13.64 16.11 -1.01
CA ALA A 56 -14.42 16.07 0.23
C ALA A 56 -15.70 15.25 0.06
N GLY A 57 -16.18 14.64 1.15
CA GLY A 57 -17.41 13.86 1.15
C GLY A 57 -17.36 12.71 0.14
N ALA A 58 -18.23 12.75 -0.87
CA ALA A 58 -18.36 11.68 -1.84
C ALA A 58 -17.10 11.49 -2.69
N ASP A 59 -16.46 12.59 -3.09
CA ASP A 59 -15.26 12.53 -3.92
C ASP A 59 -14.07 11.93 -3.15
N GLN A 60 -13.98 12.21 -1.84
CA GLN A 60 -12.96 11.61 -0.97
C GLN A 60 -13.16 10.10 -0.86
N ILE A 61 -14.39 9.66 -0.60
CA ILE A 61 -14.73 8.22 -0.52
C ILE A 61 -14.42 7.56 -1.87
N ASN A 62 -14.78 8.19 -2.99
CA ASN A 62 -14.52 7.63 -4.30
C ASN A 62 -13.02 7.49 -4.59
N ALA A 63 -12.21 8.51 -4.24
CA ALA A 63 -10.76 8.43 -4.36
C ALA A 63 -10.16 7.28 -3.53
N ILE A 64 -10.68 7.03 -2.33
CA ILE A 64 -10.26 5.89 -1.50
C ILE A 64 -10.63 4.56 -2.18
N TYR A 65 -11.85 4.44 -2.71
CA TYR A 65 -12.28 3.24 -3.44
C TYR A 65 -11.41 2.98 -4.68
N GLN A 66 -11.05 4.03 -5.41
CA GLN A 66 -10.14 3.93 -6.55
C GLN A 66 -8.75 3.45 -6.14
N ASN A 67 -8.17 4.04 -5.09
CA ASN A 67 -6.86 3.62 -4.59
C ASN A 67 -6.85 2.17 -4.08
N LEU A 68 -7.88 1.78 -3.32
CA LEU A 68 -7.92 0.47 -2.66
C LEU A 68 -8.38 -0.66 -3.57
N PHE A 69 -9.39 -0.40 -4.40
CA PHE A 69 -10.14 -1.44 -5.13
C PHE A 69 -10.13 -1.25 -6.65
N ASN A 70 -9.51 -0.18 -7.17
CA ASN A 70 -9.48 0.14 -8.60
C ASN A 70 -10.88 0.31 -9.23
N ARG A 71 -11.84 0.80 -8.46
CA ARG A 71 -13.21 1.03 -8.93
C ARG A 71 -13.86 2.18 -8.20
N ASP A 72 -14.94 2.70 -8.77
CA ASP A 72 -15.77 3.67 -8.07
C ASP A 72 -16.58 3.02 -6.96
N ALA A 73 -16.89 3.83 -5.94
CA ALA A 73 -17.83 3.45 -4.90
C ALA A 73 -19.24 3.27 -5.50
N GLU A 74 -19.89 2.18 -5.14
CA GLU A 74 -21.28 1.96 -5.52
C GLU A 74 -22.23 2.82 -4.66
N ALA A 75 -23.42 3.11 -5.15
CA ALA A 75 -24.32 4.09 -4.52
C ALA A 75 -24.67 3.77 -3.06
N GLY A 76 -24.88 2.50 -2.71
CA GLY A 76 -25.15 2.03 -1.36
C GLY A 76 -23.95 2.21 -0.42
N GLY A 77 -22.77 1.80 -0.85
CA GLY A 77 -21.50 1.95 -0.12
C GLY A 77 -21.15 3.42 0.07
N MET A 78 -21.29 4.23 -0.97
CA MET A 78 -21.12 5.68 -0.90
C MET A 78 -22.05 6.28 0.16
N ALA A 79 -23.35 5.95 0.11
CA ALA A 79 -24.32 6.43 1.09
C ALA A 79 -23.99 5.97 2.52
N PHE A 80 -23.54 4.73 2.69
CA PHE A 80 -23.14 4.18 3.98
C PHE A 80 -21.95 4.95 4.59
N TRP A 81 -20.90 5.18 3.81
CA TRP A 81 -19.71 5.90 4.29
C TRP A 81 -19.99 7.38 4.55
N LEU A 82 -20.80 8.03 3.71
CA LEU A 82 -21.25 9.40 3.96
C LEU A 82 -22.06 9.50 5.25
N ASP A 83 -22.98 8.57 5.51
CA ASP A 83 -23.75 8.53 6.76
C ASP A 83 -22.84 8.23 7.95
N ALA A 84 -21.87 7.32 7.81
CA ALA A 84 -20.89 7.02 8.85
C ALA A 84 -20.03 8.24 9.23
N LEU A 85 -19.61 9.04 8.26
CA LEU A 85 -18.91 10.31 8.47
C LEU A 85 -19.83 11.37 9.10
N ALA A 86 -21.05 11.53 8.60
CA ALA A 86 -22.01 12.52 9.08
C ALA A 86 -22.46 12.27 10.53
N THR A 87 -22.58 11.00 10.92
CA THR A 87 -22.97 10.57 12.27
C THR A 87 -21.79 10.44 13.23
N GLY A 88 -20.55 10.62 12.76
CA GLY A 88 -19.34 10.45 13.56
C GLY A 88 -19.03 9.01 13.96
N ARG A 89 -19.68 8.01 13.32
CA ARG A 89 -19.35 6.59 13.51
C ARG A 89 -17.94 6.25 13.01
N VAL A 90 -17.48 6.98 12.00
CA VAL A 90 -16.10 6.99 11.54
C VAL A 90 -15.67 8.44 11.33
N THR A 91 -14.42 8.76 11.64
CA THR A 91 -13.86 10.08 11.35
C THR A 91 -13.18 10.07 9.97
N SER A 92 -12.98 11.24 9.37
CA SER A 92 -12.20 11.35 8.11
C SER A 92 -10.80 10.77 8.25
N GLU A 93 -10.23 10.81 9.45
CA GLU A 93 -8.93 10.20 9.74
C GLU A 93 -8.96 8.68 9.58
N TYR A 94 -10.04 8.00 9.98
CA TYR A 94 -10.12 6.53 9.98
C TYR A 94 -10.87 5.95 8.79
N VAL A 95 -11.53 6.77 7.96
CA VAL A 95 -12.44 6.27 6.92
C VAL A 95 -11.73 5.40 5.88
N ALA A 96 -10.49 5.72 5.50
CA ALA A 96 -9.74 4.93 4.53
C ALA A 96 -9.39 3.54 5.07
N LEU A 97 -8.93 3.47 6.33
CA LEU A 97 -8.68 2.21 7.01
C LEU A 97 -9.97 1.40 7.22
N ALA A 98 -11.07 2.06 7.60
CA ALA A 98 -12.36 1.41 7.80
C ALA A 98 -12.90 0.81 6.49
N ILE A 99 -12.74 1.51 5.36
CA ILE A 99 -13.09 1.01 4.02
C ILE A 99 -12.26 -0.23 3.69
N LEU A 100 -10.93 -0.18 3.87
CA LEU A 100 -10.05 -1.32 3.64
C LEU A 100 -10.46 -2.54 4.48
N GLN A 101 -10.72 -2.34 5.78
CA GLN A 101 -11.08 -3.41 6.70
C GLN A 101 -12.49 -3.96 6.47
N SER A 102 -13.36 -3.18 5.82
CA SER A 102 -14.73 -3.59 5.46
C SER A 102 -14.83 -4.14 4.03
N ALA A 103 -13.69 -4.34 3.35
CA ALA A 103 -13.63 -4.89 2.01
C ALA A 103 -14.23 -6.30 1.96
N GLN A 104 -15.06 -6.56 0.95
CA GLN A 104 -15.79 -7.81 0.77
C GLN A 104 -15.85 -8.18 -0.72
N ASN A 105 -16.16 -9.44 -1.03
CA ASN A 105 -16.32 -9.93 -2.41
C ASN A 105 -15.07 -9.66 -3.27
N SER A 106 -15.20 -8.93 -4.39
CA SER A 106 -14.07 -8.55 -5.23
C SER A 106 -13.10 -7.60 -4.54
N ASP A 107 -13.56 -6.79 -3.59
CA ASP A 107 -12.72 -5.77 -2.94
C ASP A 107 -11.67 -6.41 -2.04
N ILE A 108 -12.07 -7.45 -1.29
CA ILE A 108 -11.12 -8.19 -0.44
C ILE A 108 -10.09 -8.91 -1.31
N THR A 109 -10.48 -9.41 -2.50
CA THR A 109 -9.54 -9.99 -3.46
C THR A 109 -8.58 -8.94 -4.01
N ALA A 110 -9.05 -7.74 -4.37
CA ALA A 110 -8.19 -6.65 -4.83
C ALA A 110 -7.15 -6.26 -3.76
N VAL A 111 -7.59 -6.11 -2.50
CA VAL A 111 -6.69 -5.83 -1.37
C VAL A 111 -5.68 -6.96 -1.18
N GLN A 112 -6.12 -8.22 -1.18
CA GLN A 112 -5.23 -9.37 -1.05
C GLN A 112 -4.19 -9.44 -2.17
N ASN A 113 -4.58 -9.16 -3.42
CA ASN A 113 -3.67 -9.13 -4.55
C ASN A 113 -2.63 -7.99 -4.41
N LYS A 114 -3.06 -6.79 -4.02
CA LYS A 114 -2.16 -5.65 -3.75
C LYS A 114 -1.21 -5.93 -2.58
N LEU A 115 -1.68 -6.60 -1.52
CA LEU A 115 -0.85 -7.03 -0.40
C LEU A 115 0.17 -8.10 -0.81
N ALA A 116 -0.23 -9.06 -1.65
CA ALA A 116 0.67 -10.07 -2.19
C ALA A 116 1.77 -9.44 -3.05
N LEU A 117 1.41 -8.50 -3.93
CA LEU A 117 2.37 -7.75 -4.72
C LEU A 117 3.30 -6.92 -3.84
N THR A 118 2.75 -6.21 -2.85
CA THR A 118 3.52 -5.40 -1.90
C THR A 118 4.53 -6.27 -1.14
N THR A 119 4.12 -7.46 -0.71
CA THR A 119 5.01 -8.40 -0.01
C THR A 119 6.14 -8.86 -0.93
N ALA A 120 5.82 -9.28 -2.15
CA ALA A 120 6.82 -9.70 -3.12
C ALA A 120 7.79 -8.57 -3.49
N PHE A 121 7.30 -7.33 -3.61
CA PHE A 121 8.13 -6.14 -3.83
C PHE A 121 9.12 -5.92 -2.69
N LEU A 122 8.68 -6.05 -1.43
CA LEU A 122 9.57 -5.92 -0.27
C LEU A 122 10.60 -7.05 -0.19
N GLU A 123 10.26 -8.26 -0.62
CA GLU A 123 11.19 -9.39 -0.68
C GLU A 123 12.31 -9.18 -1.71
N GLN A 124 12.09 -8.36 -2.75
CA GLN A 124 13.13 -7.97 -3.69
C GLN A 124 14.07 -6.87 -3.17
N LEU A 125 13.72 -6.18 -2.07
CA LEU A 125 14.58 -5.17 -1.44
C LEU A 125 15.51 -5.84 -0.42
N ASP A 126 16.32 -6.79 -0.87
CA ASP A 126 17.14 -7.64 0.00
C ASP A 126 18.59 -7.15 0.16
N THR A 127 19.08 -6.30 -0.74
CA THR A 127 20.40 -5.66 -0.61
C THR A 127 20.32 -4.24 -0.03
N ASN A 128 21.38 -3.83 0.68
CA ASN A 128 21.52 -2.46 1.16
C ASN A 128 21.44 -1.42 0.03
N ARG A 129 21.81 -1.80 -1.20
CA ARG A 129 21.78 -0.90 -2.35
C ARG A 129 20.35 -0.67 -2.82
N GLU A 130 19.53 -1.71 -2.92
CA GLU A 130 18.11 -1.60 -3.27
C GLU A 130 17.33 -0.87 -2.17
N ILE A 131 17.60 -1.19 -0.90
CA ILE A 131 17.00 -0.47 0.24
C ILE A 131 17.32 1.02 0.18
N ALA A 132 18.57 1.39 -0.13
CA ALA A 132 18.97 2.78 -0.26
C ALA A 132 18.41 3.45 -1.54
N GLY A 133 18.24 2.69 -2.62
CA GLY A 133 17.66 3.16 -3.88
C GLY A 133 16.15 3.37 -3.79
N PHE A 134 15.45 2.55 -3.01
CA PHE A 134 14.03 2.68 -2.72
C PHE A 134 13.79 3.69 -1.59
N ALA A 135 14.22 4.94 -1.82
CA ALA A 135 14.07 6.04 -0.87
C ALA A 135 13.62 7.32 -1.57
N GLY A 136 12.63 7.99 -0.97
CA GLY A 136 12.12 9.28 -1.43
C GLY A 136 10.91 9.22 -2.36
N ASP A 137 10.40 10.40 -2.71
CA ASP A 137 9.07 10.58 -3.30
C ASP A 137 8.94 9.99 -4.71
N HIS A 138 10.03 9.99 -5.51
CA HIS A 138 9.99 9.46 -6.87
C HIS A 138 9.80 7.94 -6.89
N SER A 139 10.61 7.21 -6.11
CA SER A 139 10.51 5.76 -5.95
C SER A 139 9.16 5.35 -5.35
N ALA A 140 8.69 6.12 -4.36
CA ALA A 140 7.37 5.96 -3.77
C ALA A 140 6.23 6.11 -4.80
N ALA A 141 6.31 7.10 -5.69
CA ALA A 141 5.33 7.30 -6.75
C ALA A 141 5.34 6.17 -7.79
N LEU A 142 6.52 5.66 -8.16
CA LEU A 142 6.64 4.51 -9.08
C LEU A 142 6.03 3.25 -8.46
N ALA A 143 6.32 2.96 -7.19
CA ALA A 143 5.76 1.79 -6.52
C ALA A 143 4.26 1.91 -6.28
N ARG A 144 3.74 3.13 -6.03
CA ARG A 144 2.29 3.39 -6.03
C ARG A 144 1.66 3.04 -7.37
N ALA A 145 2.18 3.62 -8.45
CA ALA A 145 1.67 3.37 -9.81
C ALA A 145 1.70 1.88 -10.15
N PHE A 146 2.69 1.14 -9.66
CA PHE A 146 2.75 -0.30 -9.83
C PHE A 146 1.66 -1.04 -9.04
N VAL A 147 1.43 -0.72 -7.77
CA VAL A 147 0.33 -1.31 -6.97
C VAL A 147 -1.05 -0.94 -7.52
N GLU A 148 -1.19 0.23 -8.13
CA GLU A 148 -2.40 0.66 -8.84
C GLU A 148 -2.70 -0.18 -10.09
N THR A 149 -1.74 -0.95 -10.64
CA THR A 149 -2.03 -1.85 -11.79
C THR A 149 -2.78 -3.13 -11.38
N VAL A 150 -2.83 -3.45 -10.09
CA VAL A 150 -3.43 -4.68 -9.57
C VAL A 150 -4.84 -4.43 -9.08
N ASP A 151 -5.77 -5.27 -9.53
CA ASP A 151 -7.18 -5.27 -9.17
C ASP A 151 -7.62 -6.66 -8.63
N ALA A 152 -8.92 -6.92 -8.60
CA ALA A 152 -9.47 -8.20 -8.12
C ALA A 152 -9.23 -9.40 -9.05
N SER A 153 -8.78 -9.18 -10.29
CA SER A 153 -8.55 -10.24 -11.27
C SER A 153 -7.22 -10.97 -11.02
N PRO A 154 -7.16 -12.31 -11.20
CA PRO A 154 -5.89 -13.03 -11.12
C PRO A 154 -4.92 -12.65 -12.25
N GLU A 155 -5.43 -12.19 -13.39
CA GLU A 155 -4.61 -11.75 -14.53
C GLU A 155 -3.82 -10.48 -14.20
N SER A 156 -4.40 -9.51 -13.48
CA SER A 156 -3.69 -8.29 -13.10
C SER A 156 -2.53 -8.58 -12.15
N LEU A 157 -2.74 -9.47 -11.16
CA LEU A 157 -1.68 -9.93 -10.27
C LEU A 157 -0.59 -10.69 -11.03
N ALA A 158 -0.96 -11.61 -11.93
CA ALA A 158 0.01 -12.37 -12.71
C ALA A 158 0.86 -11.47 -13.62
N ALA A 159 0.23 -10.48 -14.27
CA ALA A 159 0.91 -9.50 -15.10
C ALA A 159 1.88 -8.63 -14.27
N ALA A 160 1.45 -8.17 -13.09
CA ALA A 160 2.31 -7.40 -12.19
C ALA A 160 3.49 -8.23 -11.70
N MET A 161 3.27 -9.47 -11.25
CA MET A 161 4.33 -10.37 -10.81
C MET A 161 5.36 -10.66 -11.92
N ALA A 162 4.92 -10.76 -13.17
CA ALA A 162 5.81 -11.00 -14.32
C ALA A 162 6.80 -9.85 -14.57
N ILE A 163 6.46 -8.62 -14.19
CA ILE A 163 7.32 -7.44 -14.36
C ILE A 163 7.93 -6.93 -13.05
N LEU A 164 7.72 -7.64 -11.94
CA LEU A 164 8.10 -7.22 -10.59
C LEU A 164 9.56 -6.76 -10.50
N LEU A 165 10.49 -7.60 -10.97
CA LEU A 165 11.92 -7.29 -10.89
C LEU A 165 12.27 -6.00 -11.65
N ALA A 166 11.75 -5.85 -12.86
CA ALA A 166 11.97 -4.64 -13.66
C ALA A 166 11.37 -3.37 -13.02
N GLN A 167 10.26 -3.51 -12.29
CA GLN A 167 9.66 -2.40 -11.54
C GLN A 167 10.47 -2.04 -10.28
N VAL A 168 11.04 -3.04 -9.60
CA VAL A 168 11.96 -2.82 -8.47
C VAL A 168 13.23 -2.11 -8.96
N ASP A 169 13.80 -2.54 -10.08
CA ASP A 169 14.95 -1.89 -10.72
C ASP A 169 14.64 -0.42 -11.06
N LEU A 170 13.48 -0.18 -11.67
CA LEU A 170 13.01 1.17 -12.01
C LEU A 170 12.82 2.04 -10.77
N ALA A 171 12.19 1.50 -9.73
CA ALA A 171 11.93 2.21 -8.49
C ALA A 171 13.20 2.49 -7.68
N THR A 172 14.21 1.63 -7.75
CA THR A 172 15.50 1.80 -7.05
C THR A 172 16.54 2.57 -7.87
N GLY A 173 16.32 2.72 -9.18
CA GLY A 173 17.29 3.30 -10.10
C GLY A 173 18.52 2.42 -10.31
N LEU A 174 18.41 1.11 -10.04
CA LEU A 174 19.49 0.14 -10.15
C LEU A 174 19.34 -0.71 -11.41
N PRO A 175 20.45 -1.17 -12.02
CA PRO A 175 20.37 -2.18 -13.07
C PRO A 175 19.84 -3.50 -12.49
N PRO A 176 19.24 -4.37 -13.34
CA PRO A 176 18.70 -5.65 -12.90
C PRO A 176 19.68 -6.43 -12.05
N ALA A 177 19.20 -6.87 -10.89
CA ALA A 177 19.98 -7.67 -9.96
C ALA A 177 20.62 -8.86 -10.71
N PRO A 178 21.93 -9.10 -10.54
CA PRO A 178 22.56 -10.28 -11.13
C PRO A 178 21.85 -11.53 -10.60
N PRO A 179 21.70 -12.60 -11.42
CA PRO A 179 21.02 -13.81 -11.00
C PRO A 179 21.63 -14.34 -9.70
N PRO A 180 20.82 -14.90 -8.79
CA PRO A 180 21.32 -15.40 -7.52
C PRO A 180 22.45 -16.41 -7.78
N PRO A 181 23.54 -16.39 -6.97
CA PRO A 181 24.60 -17.35 -7.11
C PRO A 181 24.03 -18.78 -6.99
N PRO A 182 24.48 -19.73 -7.82
CA PRO A 182 23.99 -21.10 -7.75
C PRO A 182 24.19 -21.64 -6.32
N PRO A 183 23.25 -22.46 -5.81
CA PRO A 183 23.38 -23.04 -4.48
C PRO A 183 24.73 -23.76 -4.36
N PRO A 184 25.40 -23.70 -3.19
CA PRO A 184 26.66 -24.39 -2.99
C PRO A 184 26.48 -25.87 -3.34
N ALA A 185 27.36 -26.39 -4.19
CA ALA A 185 27.33 -27.79 -4.58
C ALA A 185 27.33 -28.67 -3.32
N PRO A 186 26.53 -29.75 -3.28
CA PRO A 186 26.56 -30.67 -2.14
C PRO A 186 27.99 -31.15 -1.92
N ALA A 187 28.45 -31.04 -0.67
CA ALA A 187 29.80 -31.48 -0.29
C ALA A 187 29.98 -32.97 -0.64
N PRO A 188 31.17 -33.37 -1.16
CA PRO A 188 31.45 -34.74 -1.56
C PRO A 188 31.46 -35.73 -0.39
#